data_AF-A0A7W3J7R1-F1
#
_entry.id   AF-A0A7W3J7R1-F1
#
_cell.length_a   1.000
_cell.length_b   1.000
_cell.length_c   1.000
_cell.angle_alpha   90.00
_cell.angle_beta   90.00
_cell.angle_gamma   90.00
#
_symmetry.space_group_name_H-M   'P 1'
#
loop_
_entity.id
_entity.type
_entity.pdbx_description
1 polymer ?
#
loop_
_entity_poly.entity_id
_entity_poly.type
_entity_poly.pdbx_seq_one_letter_code
_entity_poly.pdbx_strand_id
1 'polypeptide(L)'
;MALSVLGAVLLAAGVMVALVGSRPRAGVPAAGWFPDPQAARQRYWDSRAWTGYVSGDAPAVRVGHRFRGRFRGGWIWFLLAATAVLAAGSEIYESSGDIAVMGATSLVSMAGVGWAFYRFVARQLALDHVARHVEVVAVAVSTSGAVLLIAANVNSFVERTAGIAATTALVGIVEEGTKLLVPLLFFAVGRYRDPRAGIALGLASGLGFAITETTLYAFELATASGPDFCGTGAPDTSPATVVQAQVFRIFLVAPLHWLWTGTATAVAWRLWHLYGRRGTPGAVGAIALVMVIHSLNDSSATAFCTDPAAANVAAFLRLSLLVAMYLVFRAWARKSTPPQLVGRVSRAWTPRHLPRTPPEWRPTTTQ
;
A
#
# COMPACT_ATOMS: atom_id res chain seq x y z
N MET A 1 -16.76 7.06 -21.23
CA MET A 1 -17.72 5.92 -21.13
C MET A 1 -17.02 4.55 -21.09
N ALA A 2 -16.21 4.18 -22.10
CA ALA A 2 -15.58 2.84 -22.13
C ALA A 2 -14.72 2.54 -20.88
N LEU A 3 -13.87 3.47 -20.44
CA LEU A 3 -13.05 3.30 -19.22
C LEU A 3 -13.89 3.19 -17.94
N SER A 4 -15.01 3.90 -17.84
CA SER A 4 -15.92 3.80 -16.69
C SER A 4 -16.60 2.44 -16.64
N VAL A 5 -17.03 1.91 -17.80
CA VAL A 5 -17.62 0.56 -17.90
C VAL A 5 -16.58 -0.50 -17.55
N LEU A 6 -15.37 -0.41 -18.11
CA LEU A 6 -14.26 -1.29 -17.75
C LEU A 6 -13.96 -1.20 -16.25
N GLY A 7 -13.93 0.01 -15.70
CA GLY A 7 -13.71 0.26 -14.27
C GLY A 7 -14.74 -0.44 -13.39
N ALA A 8 -16.03 -0.34 -13.74
CA ALA A 8 -17.11 -1.03 -13.04
C ALA A 8 -16.97 -2.56 -13.11
N VAL A 9 -16.62 -3.10 -14.28
CA VAL A 9 -16.39 -4.55 -14.47
C VAL A 9 -15.22 -5.03 -13.63
N LEU A 10 -14.07 -4.35 -13.66
CA LEU A 10 -12.89 -4.71 -12.88
C LEU A 10 -13.16 -4.63 -11.37
N LEU A 11 -13.85 -3.57 -10.92
CA LEU A 11 -14.26 -3.41 -9.53
C LEU A 11 -15.11 -4.59 -9.07
N ALA A 12 -16.19 -4.88 -9.79
CA ALA A 12 -17.13 -5.96 -9.45
C ALA A 12 -16.46 -7.33 -9.52
N ALA A 13 -15.74 -7.64 -10.60
CA ALA A 13 -15.08 -8.92 -10.79
C ALA A 13 -14.03 -9.20 -9.70
N GLY A 14 -13.16 -8.23 -9.39
CA GLY A 14 -12.16 -8.42 -8.33
C GLY A 14 -12.81 -8.57 -6.94
N VAL A 15 -13.88 -7.83 -6.64
CA VAL A 15 -14.57 -7.94 -5.34
C VAL A 15 -15.19 -9.33 -5.24
N MET A 16 -15.82 -9.81 -6.31
CA MET A 16 -16.40 -11.16 -6.37
C MET A 16 -15.34 -12.24 -6.22
N VAL A 17 -14.21 -12.16 -6.93
CA VAL A 17 -13.11 -13.13 -6.80
C VAL A 17 -12.56 -13.15 -5.38
N ALA A 18 -12.33 -11.98 -4.77
CA ALA A 18 -11.85 -11.91 -3.40
C ALA A 18 -12.91 -12.39 -2.39
N LEU A 19 -14.21 -12.22 -2.66
CA LEU A 19 -15.29 -12.74 -1.81
C LEU A 19 -15.46 -14.26 -1.93
N VAL A 20 -15.36 -14.83 -3.13
CA VAL A 20 -15.51 -16.27 -3.34
C VAL A 20 -14.25 -17.03 -2.94
N GLY A 21 -13.08 -16.46 -3.22
CA GLY A 21 -11.77 -17.07 -2.93
C GLY A 21 -11.38 -17.07 -1.45
N SER A 22 -12.00 -16.19 -0.63
CA SER A 22 -11.64 -16.07 0.79
C SER A 22 -12.39 -17.08 1.65
N ARG A 23 -11.67 -18.13 2.04
CA ARG A 23 -12.09 -19.02 3.13
C ARG A 23 -11.87 -18.32 4.47
N PRO A 24 -12.79 -18.44 5.45
CA PRO A 24 -12.55 -17.97 6.81
C PRO A 24 -11.22 -18.55 7.31
N ARG A 25 -10.25 -17.68 7.60
CA ARG A 25 -8.97 -18.07 8.18
C ARG A 25 -8.97 -17.70 9.64
N ALA A 26 -8.67 -18.67 10.51
CA ALA A 26 -8.23 -18.42 11.87
C ALA A 26 -6.81 -17.83 11.83
N GLY A 27 -6.68 -16.61 11.29
CA GLY A 27 -5.40 -15.93 11.12
C GLY A 27 -4.81 -15.43 12.44
N VAL A 28 -5.60 -15.48 13.51
CA VAL A 28 -5.20 -15.00 14.82
C VAL A 28 -4.72 -16.19 15.66
N PRO A 29 -3.49 -16.15 16.19
CA PRO A 29 -2.99 -17.19 17.08
C PRO A 29 -3.94 -17.39 18.26
N ALA A 30 -4.16 -18.65 18.64
CA ALA A 30 -4.90 -18.98 19.85
C ALA A 30 -4.25 -18.29 21.06
N ALA A 31 -5.07 -18.05 22.09
CA ALA A 31 -4.55 -17.49 23.33
C ALA A 31 -3.51 -18.45 23.94
N GLY A 32 -2.42 -17.90 24.47
CA GLY A 32 -1.32 -18.74 24.96
C GLY A 32 -0.08 -17.94 25.34
N TRP A 33 0.90 -18.66 25.89
CA TRP A 33 2.19 -18.09 26.24
C TRP A 33 3.13 -18.12 25.04
N PHE A 34 3.68 -16.96 24.70
CA PHE A 34 4.64 -16.81 23.62
C PHE A 34 5.89 -16.10 24.15
N PRO A 35 7.06 -16.23 23.50
CA PRO A 35 8.25 -15.47 23.86
C PRO A 35 7.93 -13.97 24.01
N ASP A 36 8.27 -13.38 25.16
CA ASP A 36 7.96 -11.98 25.43
C ASP A 36 8.72 -11.11 24.41
N PRO A 37 8.00 -10.24 23.69
CA PRO A 37 8.56 -9.16 22.91
C PRO A 37 9.79 -8.47 23.52
N GLN A 38 9.78 -8.21 24.83
CA GLN A 38 10.63 -7.20 25.46
C GLN A 38 11.70 -7.75 26.38
N ALA A 39 11.63 -9.03 26.75
CA ALA A 39 12.47 -9.61 27.78
C ALA A 39 12.66 -11.11 27.54
N ALA A 40 13.67 -11.71 28.18
CA ALA A 40 13.91 -13.16 28.15
C ALA A 40 12.90 -13.89 29.07
N ARG A 41 11.61 -13.78 28.75
CA ARG A 41 10.49 -14.35 29.50
C ARG A 41 9.37 -14.69 28.52
N GLN A 42 8.27 -15.27 28.96
CA GLN A 42 7.07 -15.41 28.13
C GLN A 42 6.10 -14.28 28.42
N ARG A 43 5.29 -13.89 27.44
CA ARG A 43 4.14 -12.99 27.61
C ARG A 43 2.89 -13.70 27.09
N TYR A 44 1.77 -13.49 27.76
CA TYR A 44 0.52 -14.10 27.32
C TYR A 44 -0.12 -13.28 26.20
N TRP A 45 -0.47 -13.95 25.11
CA TRP A 45 -1.30 -13.45 24.02
C TRP A 45 -2.73 -13.91 24.28
N ASP A 46 -3.70 -13.00 24.28
CA ASP A 46 -5.10 -13.33 24.63
C ASP A 46 -5.97 -13.68 23.41
N SER A 47 -5.35 -14.05 22.28
CA SER A 47 -5.96 -14.14 20.94
C SER A 47 -6.24 -12.80 20.24
N ARG A 48 -5.96 -11.65 20.86
CA ARG A 48 -6.17 -10.33 20.24
C ARG A 48 -4.99 -9.39 20.44
N ALA A 49 -4.40 -9.36 21.62
CA ALA A 49 -3.29 -8.51 21.96
C ALA A 49 -2.34 -9.19 22.94
N TRP A 50 -1.14 -8.62 23.02
CA TRP A 50 -0.21 -8.95 24.08
C TRP A 50 -0.68 -8.37 25.40
N THR A 51 -0.86 -9.22 26.40
CA THR A 51 -1.30 -8.81 27.73
C THR A 51 -0.14 -8.31 28.60
N GLY A 52 -0.46 -7.79 29.79
CA GLY A 52 0.54 -7.49 30.81
C GLY A 52 1.22 -8.73 31.39
N TYR A 53 0.64 -9.93 31.22
CA TYR A 53 1.06 -11.15 31.91
C TYR A 53 2.39 -11.65 31.35
N VAL A 54 3.33 -11.85 32.25
CA VAL A 54 4.66 -12.34 31.94
C VAL A 54 4.99 -13.52 32.85
N SER A 55 5.58 -14.58 32.29
CA SER A 55 5.99 -15.78 33.01
C SER A 55 7.51 -15.98 32.88
N GLY A 56 8.15 -16.42 33.97
CA GLY A 56 9.61 -16.60 34.07
C GLY A 56 10.18 -17.65 33.10
N ASP A 57 11.48 -17.52 32.83
CA ASP A 57 12.35 -18.33 31.98
C ASP A 57 11.70 -19.06 30.80
N ALA A 58 11.54 -18.31 29.70
CA ALA A 58 11.33 -18.91 28.40
C ALA A 58 12.69 -19.29 27.79
N PRO A 59 12.85 -20.49 27.20
CA PRO A 59 13.94 -20.69 26.26
C PRO A 59 13.83 -19.62 25.17
N ALA A 60 14.94 -18.96 24.84
CA ALA A 60 14.97 -17.99 23.76
C ALA A 60 14.63 -18.69 22.44
N VAL A 61 13.35 -18.62 22.04
CA VAL A 61 12.89 -19.24 20.81
C VAL A 61 13.47 -18.45 19.64
N ARG A 62 14.39 -19.05 18.87
CA ARG A 62 14.98 -18.45 17.66
C ARG A 62 14.00 -18.42 16.47
N VAL A 63 12.70 -18.53 16.72
CA VAL A 63 11.69 -18.50 15.68
C VAL A 63 11.25 -17.05 15.51
N GLY A 64 11.96 -16.34 14.64
CA GLY A 64 11.54 -15.01 14.22
C GLY A 64 12.57 -14.29 13.38
N HIS A 65 12.33 -14.27 12.08
CA HIS A 65 13.01 -13.32 11.21
C HIS A 65 12.51 -11.93 11.56
N ARG A 66 13.29 -11.14 12.32
CA ARG A 66 13.06 -9.69 12.47
C ARG A 66 12.79 -9.10 11.07
N PHE A 67 11.97 -8.03 10.97
CA PHE A 67 11.95 -7.13 9.81
C PHE A 67 13.34 -6.46 9.70
N ARG A 68 14.35 -7.23 9.29
CA ARG A 68 15.77 -6.83 9.26
C ARG A 68 16.04 -5.91 8.08
N GLY A 69 15.08 -5.74 7.16
CA GLY A 69 15.33 -5.07 5.88
C GLY A 69 16.44 -5.79 5.10
N ARG A 70 16.66 -7.09 5.33
CA ARG A 70 17.63 -7.85 4.55
C ARG A 70 17.09 -7.93 3.13
N PHE A 71 17.73 -7.16 2.24
CA PHE A 71 17.39 -7.05 0.83
C PHE A 71 17.65 -8.34 0.03
N ARG A 72 18.19 -9.39 0.66
CA ARG A 72 18.36 -10.70 0.02
C ARG A 72 17.07 -11.52 0.07
N GLY A 73 16.58 -11.98 -1.07
CA GLY A 73 15.46 -12.91 -1.22
C GLY A 73 14.94 -12.97 -2.65
N GLY A 74 14.08 -13.96 -2.95
CA GLY A 74 13.56 -14.17 -4.31
C GLY A 74 12.71 -13.01 -4.86
N TRP A 75 12.30 -12.05 -4.03
CA TRP A 75 11.59 -10.86 -4.48
C TRP A 75 12.42 -9.99 -5.45
N ILE A 76 13.76 -10.04 -5.35
CA ILE A 76 14.66 -9.27 -6.22
C ILE A 76 14.54 -9.69 -7.69
N TRP A 77 14.18 -10.96 -7.95
CA TRP A 77 14.00 -11.44 -9.32
C TRP A 77 12.81 -10.80 -10.01
N PHE A 78 11.74 -10.45 -9.28
CA PHE A 78 10.63 -9.68 -9.85
C PHE A 78 11.05 -8.25 -10.19
N LEU A 79 11.89 -7.63 -9.35
CA LEU A 79 12.44 -6.30 -9.63
C LEU A 79 13.34 -6.32 -10.87
N LEU A 80 14.26 -7.29 -10.96
CA LEU A 80 15.14 -7.45 -12.12
C LEU A 80 14.34 -7.73 -13.39
N ALA A 81 13.34 -8.61 -13.34
CA ALA A 81 12.45 -8.87 -14.46
C ALA A 81 11.68 -7.62 -14.90
N ALA A 82 11.15 -6.85 -13.95
CA ALA A 82 10.43 -5.60 -14.24
C ALA A 82 11.34 -4.54 -14.89
N THR A 83 12.59 -4.42 -14.42
CA THR A 83 13.61 -3.55 -15.02
C THR A 83 13.99 -4.01 -16.43
N ALA A 84 14.13 -5.32 -16.64
CA ALA A 84 14.43 -5.87 -17.96
C ALA A 84 13.28 -5.62 -18.96
N VAL A 85 12.02 -5.81 -18.53
CA VAL A 85 10.84 -5.48 -19.34
C VAL A 85 10.81 -3.98 -19.66
N LEU A 86 11.10 -3.12 -18.67
CA LEU A 86 11.12 -1.67 -18.90
C LEU A 86 12.18 -1.30 -19.92
N ALA A 87 13.41 -1.78 -19.75
CA ALA A 87 14.51 -1.49 -20.67
C ALA A 87 14.18 -1.97 -22.10
N ALA A 88 13.79 -3.24 -22.27
CA ALA A 88 13.46 -3.77 -23.59
C ALA A 88 12.25 -3.07 -24.23
N GLY A 89 11.21 -2.80 -23.45
CA GLY A 89 10.02 -2.10 -23.92
C GLY A 89 10.28 -0.65 -24.30
N SER A 90 11.14 0.05 -23.55
CA SER A 90 11.59 1.41 -23.87
C SER A 90 12.35 1.46 -25.19
N GLU A 91 13.29 0.54 -25.43
CA GLU A 91 14.02 0.47 -26.72
C GLU A 91 13.08 0.18 -27.90
N ILE A 92 12.13 -0.74 -27.73
CA ILE A 92 11.12 -1.02 -28.76
C ILE A 92 10.24 0.21 -29.00
N TYR A 93 9.81 0.89 -27.94
CA TYR A 93 8.99 2.10 -28.07
C TYR A 93 9.76 3.24 -28.75
N GLU A 94 11.00 3.51 -28.37
CA GLU A 94 11.84 4.55 -28.99
C GLU A 94 12.08 4.30 -30.49
N SER A 95 12.23 3.03 -30.88
CA SER A 95 12.43 2.65 -32.29
C SER A 95 11.14 2.62 -33.12
N SER A 96 9.99 2.33 -32.51
CA SER A 96 8.72 2.13 -33.22
C SER A 96 7.75 3.30 -33.14
N GLY A 97 7.82 4.11 -32.07
CA GLY A 97 6.81 5.09 -31.71
C GLY A 97 5.46 4.50 -31.30
N ASP A 98 5.35 3.17 -31.12
CA ASP A 98 4.07 2.53 -30.80
C ASP A 98 3.68 2.73 -29.33
N ILE A 99 2.70 3.60 -29.09
CA ILE A 99 2.20 3.94 -27.77
C ILE A 99 1.66 2.71 -27.03
N ALA A 100 1.11 1.71 -27.74
CA ALA A 100 0.64 0.48 -27.11
C ALA A 100 1.80 -0.31 -26.48
N VAL A 101 3.00 -0.26 -27.08
CA VAL A 101 4.21 -0.86 -26.50
C VAL A 101 4.57 -0.17 -25.19
N MET A 102 4.58 1.16 -25.14
CA MET A 102 4.91 1.88 -23.90
C MET A 102 3.85 1.66 -22.82
N GLY A 103 2.56 1.67 -23.18
CA GLY A 103 1.47 1.37 -22.26
C GLY A 103 1.57 -0.03 -21.66
N ALA A 104 1.79 -1.06 -22.48
CA ALA A 104 1.98 -2.43 -22.03
C ALA A 104 3.24 -2.60 -21.17
N THR A 105 4.34 -1.95 -21.57
CA THR A 105 5.61 -1.94 -20.82
C THR A 105 5.42 -1.32 -19.43
N SER A 106 4.80 -0.15 -19.34
CA SER A 106 4.48 0.51 -18.07
C SER A 106 3.61 -0.37 -17.18
N LEU A 107 2.57 -1.00 -17.73
CA LEU A 107 1.69 -1.90 -16.98
C LEU A 107 2.47 -3.07 -16.37
N VAL A 108 3.26 -3.78 -17.18
CA VAL A 108 3.98 -4.99 -16.76
C VAL A 108 5.11 -4.65 -15.79
N SER A 109 5.90 -3.62 -16.09
CA SER A 109 7.00 -3.18 -15.22
C SER A 109 6.48 -2.65 -13.89
N MET A 110 5.42 -1.83 -13.89
CA MET A 110 4.83 -1.32 -12.66
C MET A 110 4.25 -2.45 -11.80
N ALA A 111 3.56 -3.42 -12.42
CA ALA A 111 3.06 -4.60 -11.73
C ALA A 111 4.20 -5.43 -11.13
N GLY A 112 5.30 -5.61 -11.86
CA GLY A 112 6.48 -6.33 -11.39
C GLY A 112 7.19 -5.66 -10.22
N VAL A 113 7.43 -4.34 -10.28
CA VAL A 113 8.02 -3.56 -9.17
C VAL A 113 7.10 -3.59 -7.94
N GLY A 114 5.80 -3.36 -8.15
CA GLY A 114 4.79 -3.43 -7.10
C GLY A 114 4.75 -4.80 -6.42
N TRP A 115 4.75 -5.87 -7.21
CA TRP A 115 4.78 -7.24 -6.70
C TRP A 115 6.08 -7.56 -5.97
N ALA A 116 7.23 -7.10 -6.46
CA ALA A 116 8.51 -7.24 -5.78
C ALA A 116 8.46 -6.62 -4.37
N PHE A 117 7.91 -5.40 -4.23
CA PHE A 117 7.71 -4.75 -2.94
C PHE A 117 6.72 -5.51 -2.05
N TYR A 118 5.58 -5.95 -2.60
CA TYR A 118 4.62 -6.76 -1.85
C TYR A 118 5.27 -8.04 -1.31
N ARG A 119 6.00 -8.80 -2.14
CA ARG A 119 6.71 -10.02 -1.71
C ARG A 119 7.78 -9.72 -0.67
N PHE A 120 8.50 -8.60 -0.80
CA PHE A 120 9.44 -8.14 0.21
C PHE A 120 8.75 -7.97 1.57
N VAL A 121 7.63 -7.25 1.64
CA VAL A 121 6.87 -7.04 2.89
C VAL A 121 6.21 -8.33 3.38
N ALA A 122 5.61 -9.10 2.47
CA ALA A 122 4.92 -10.36 2.74
C ALA A 122 5.82 -11.33 3.49
N ARG A 123 7.10 -11.42 3.10
CA ARG A 123 8.09 -12.25 3.80
C ARG A 123 8.36 -11.78 5.24
N GLN A 124 8.36 -10.47 5.49
CA GLN A 124 8.68 -9.94 6.82
C GLN A 124 7.51 -10.04 7.81
N LEU A 125 6.26 -10.04 7.31
CA LEU A 125 5.05 -10.00 8.14
C LEU A 125 4.20 -11.28 8.02
N ALA A 126 4.64 -12.25 7.21
CA ALA A 126 3.87 -13.42 6.77
C ALA A 126 2.47 -13.03 6.28
N LEU A 127 2.41 -12.09 5.33
CA LEU A 127 1.13 -11.67 4.76
C LEU A 127 0.43 -12.82 4.03
N ASP A 128 1.18 -13.79 3.50
CA ASP A 128 0.65 -14.99 2.83
C ASP A 128 -0.27 -15.84 3.74
N HIS A 129 -0.11 -15.75 5.07
CA HIS A 129 -0.94 -16.47 6.04
C HIS A 129 -2.32 -15.82 6.22
N VAL A 130 -2.46 -14.54 5.89
CA VAL A 130 -3.68 -13.76 6.12
C VAL A 130 -4.35 -13.29 4.84
N ALA A 131 -3.60 -13.20 3.74
CA ALA A 131 -4.08 -12.87 2.40
C ALA A 131 -3.39 -13.78 1.37
N ARG A 132 -4.16 -14.47 0.53
CA ARG A 132 -3.65 -15.30 -0.58
C ARG A 132 -3.23 -14.41 -1.73
N HIS A 133 -2.35 -14.91 -2.59
CA HIS A 133 -1.94 -14.20 -3.81
C HIS A 133 -3.14 -13.84 -4.69
N VAL A 134 -4.12 -14.74 -4.85
CA VAL A 134 -5.34 -14.45 -5.60
C VAL A 134 -6.17 -13.32 -4.98
N GLU A 135 -6.22 -13.23 -3.65
CA GLU A 135 -6.96 -12.17 -2.95
C GLU A 135 -6.25 -10.81 -3.13
N VAL A 136 -4.91 -10.81 -3.08
CA VAL A 136 -4.07 -9.64 -3.32
C VAL A 136 -4.25 -9.12 -4.75
N VAL A 137 -4.19 -10.01 -5.74
CA VAL A 137 -4.40 -9.66 -7.15
C VAL A 137 -5.83 -9.16 -7.37
N ALA A 138 -6.82 -9.84 -6.81
CA ALA A 138 -8.23 -9.44 -6.92
C ALA A 138 -8.47 -8.05 -6.33
N VAL A 139 -7.86 -7.72 -5.19
CA VAL A 139 -7.94 -6.39 -4.58
C VAL A 139 -7.24 -5.34 -5.42
N ALA A 140 -6.07 -5.63 -5.98
CA ALA A 140 -5.39 -4.72 -6.90
C ALA A 140 -6.27 -4.43 -8.13
N VAL A 141 -6.82 -5.47 -8.77
CA VAL A 141 -7.74 -5.35 -9.91
C VAL A 141 -8.99 -4.55 -9.55
N SER A 142 -9.59 -4.83 -8.38
CA SER A 142 -10.75 -4.07 -7.92
C SER A 142 -10.43 -2.60 -7.72
N THR A 143 -9.29 -2.28 -7.11
CA THR A 143 -8.89 -0.89 -6.92
C THR A 143 -8.60 -0.22 -8.25
N SER A 144 -7.91 -0.88 -9.19
CA SER A 144 -7.75 -0.40 -10.57
C SER A 144 -9.10 -0.04 -11.19
N GLY A 145 -10.12 -0.89 -10.99
CA GLY A 145 -11.49 -0.62 -11.41
C GLY A 145 -12.12 0.60 -10.73
N ALA A 146 -11.98 0.70 -9.41
CA ALA A 146 -12.47 1.85 -8.63
C ALA A 146 -11.80 3.16 -9.07
N VAL A 147 -10.53 3.14 -9.43
CA VAL A 147 -9.79 4.31 -9.92
C VAL A 147 -10.36 4.79 -11.26
N LEU A 148 -10.52 3.88 -12.22
CA LEU A 148 -11.11 4.20 -13.53
C LEU A 148 -12.56 4.68 -13.42
N LEU A 149 -13.31 4.14 -12.46
CA LEU A 149 -14.72 4.48 -12.26
C LEU A 149 -14.91 5.78 -11.47
N ILE A 150 -14.13 6.01 -10.41
CA ILE A 150 -14.36 7.07 -9.43
C ILE A 150 -13.29 8.14 -9.54
N ALA A 151 -12.04 7.82 -9.18
CA ALA A 151 -10.98 8.82 -9.06
C ALA A 151 -10.76 9.58 -10.37
N ALA A 152 -10.64 8.88 -11.51
CA ALA A 152 -10.48 9.50 -12.81
C ALA A 152 -11.63 10.47 -13.14
N ASN A 153 -12.89 10.06 -12.94
CA ASN A 153 -14.05 10.89 -13.27
C ASN A 153 -14.20 12.10 -12.33
N VAL A 154 -13.93 11.92 -11.03
CA VAL A 154 -13.98 13.01 -10.04
C VAL A 154 -12.86 14.01 -10.28
N ASN A 155 -11.61 13.56 -10.46
CA ASN A 155 -10.49 14.45 -10.74
C ASN A 155 -10.72 15.24 -12.04
N SER A 156 -11.13 14.58 -13.14
CA SER A 156 -11.45 15.29 -14.38
C SER A 156 -12.63 16.26 -14.24
N PHE A 157 -13.60 15.97 -13.36
CA PHE A 157 -14.68 16.91 -13.07
C PHE A 157 -14.17 18.15 -12.32
N VAL A 158 -13.36 17.96 -11.28
CA VAL A 158 -12.74 19.07 -10.53
C VAL A 158 -11.84 19.90 -11.46
N GLU A 159 -11.08 19.25 -12.33
CA GLU A 159 -10.21 19.94 -13.29
C GLU A 159 -10.99 20.83 -14.25
N ARG A 160 -12.07 20.31 -14.85
CA ARG A 160 -12.90 21.09 -15.77
C ARG A 160 -13.64 22.24 -15.09
N THR A 161 -13.92 22.15 -13.79
CA THR A 161 -14.77 23.12 -13.07
C THR A 161 -13.99 24.13 -12.23
N ALA A 162 -12.85 23.72 -11.68
CA ALA A 162 -12.03 24.50 -10.74
C ALA A 162 -10.54 24.57 -11.13
N GLY A 163 -10.15 23.92 -12.23
CA GLY A 163 -8.80 23.96 -12.76
C GLY A 163 -7.83 22.95 -12.13
N ILE A 164 -6.63 22.87 -12.71
CA ILE A 164 -5.61 21.88 -12.32
C ILE A 164 -5.10 22.11 -10.89
N ALA A 165 -4.95 23.36 -10.45
CA ALA A 165 -4.50 23.67 -9.09
C ALA A 165 -5.45 23.14 -8.01
N ALA A 166 -6.77 23.30 -8.21
CA ALA A 166 -7.78 22.74 -7.32
C ALA A 166 -7.78 21.20 -7.36
N THR A 167 -7.58 20.63 -8.57
CA THR A 167 -7.49 19.18 -8.77
C THR A 167 -6.32 18.60 -7.97
N THR A 168 -5.10 19.15 -8.11
CA THR A 168 -3.92 18.69 -7.36
C THR A 168 -4.03 18.95 -5.86
N ALA A 169 -4.78 19.96 -5.43
CA ALA A 169 -5.03 20.19 -4.00
C ALA A 169 -5.99 19.16 -3.38
N LEU A 170 -6.95 18.64 -4.16
CA LEU A 170 -7.97 17.70 -3.70
C LEU A 170 -7.66 16.24 -4.06
N VAL A 171 -6.68 15.99 -4.94
CA VAL A 171 -6.36 14.67 -5.49
C VAL A 171 -6.12 13.63 -4.40
N GLY A 172 -5.40 13.99 -3.34
CA GLY A 172 -5.12 13.06 -2.25
C GLY A 172 -6.39 12.58 -1.53
N ILE A 173 -7.41 13.44 -1.39
CA ILE A 173 -8.70 13.07 -0.80
C ILE A 173 -9.45 12.12 -1.73
N VAL A 174 -9.56 12.47 -3.01
CA VAL A 174 -10.28 11.69 -4.02
C VAL A 174 -9.64 10.32 -4.20
N GLU A 175 -8.32 10.31 -4.37
CA GLU A 175 -7.60 9.11 -4.75
C GLU A 175 -7.33 8.18 -3.57
N GLU A 176 -6.86 8.67 -2.41
CA GLU A 176 -6.71 7.80 -1.24
C GLU A 176 -8.08 7.34 -0.73
N GLY A 177 -9.11 8.18 -0.83
CA GLY A 177 -10.49 7.79 -0.56
C GLY A 177 -10.92 6.62 -1.43
N THR A 178 -10.67 6.70 -2.74
CA THR A 178 -10.98 5.64 -3.70
C THR A 178 -10.18 4.36 -3.42
N LYS A 179 -8.87 4.46 -3.16
CA LYS A 179 -8.01 3.31 -2.80
C LYS A 179 -8.50 2.61 -1.53
N LEU A 180 -9.05 3.33 -0.57
CA LEU A 180 -9.53 2.73 0.68
C LEU A 180 -10.88 2.02 0.55
N LEU A 181 -11.67 2.26 -0.50
CA LEU A 181 -13.01 1.65 -0.67
C LEU A 181 -12.98 0.13 -0.57
N VAL A 182 -12.09 -0.53 -1.33
CA VAL A 182 -12.03 -1.99 -1.41
C VAL A 182 -11.57 -2.61 -0.06
N PRO A 183 -10.46 -2.18 0.57
CA PRO A 183 -10.10 -2.64 1.91
C PRO A 183 -11.20 -2.41 2.95
N LEU A 184 -11.84 -1.23 2.94
CA LEU A 184 -12.88 -0.88 3.92
C LEU A 184 -14.15 -1.70 3.72
N LEU A 185 -14.55 -1.98 2.48
CA LEU A 185 -15.65 -2.88 2.17
C LEU A 185 -15.41 -4.26 2.79
N PHE A 186 -14.23 -4.83 2.56
CA PHE A 186 -13.86 -6.12 3.11
C PHE A 186 -13.88 -6.15 4.65
N PHE A 187 -13.41 -5.07 5.28
CA PHE A 187 -13.49 -4.92 6.72
C PHE A 187 -14.95 -4.78 7.22
N ALA A 188 -15.78 -4.05 6.49
CA ALA A 188 -17.18 -3.80 6.82
C ALA A 188 -17.99 -5.11 6.86
N VAL A 189 -17.81 -5.97 5.84
CA VAL A 189 -18.42 -7.31 5.75
C VAL A 189 -17.79 -8.35 6.69
N GLY A 190 -16.92 -7.91 7.60
CA GLY A 190 -16.34 -8.75 8.66
C GLY A 190 -15.17 -9.62 8.24
N ARG A 191 -14.61 -9.41 7.05
CA ARG A 191 -13.41 -10.13 6.58
C ARG A 191 -12.14 -9.36 6.87
N TYR A 192 -11.02 -10.08 6.83
CA TYR A 192 -9.67 -9.52 6.95
C TYR A 192 -9.47 -8.61 8.17
N ARG A 193 -10.01 -9.01 9.34
CA ARG A 193 -9.87 -8.25 10.58
C ARG A 193 -8.49 -8.30 11.22
N ASP A 194 -7.65 -9.27 10.81
CA ASP A 194 -6.25 -9.32 11.22
C ASP A 194 -5.53 -8.03 10.76
N PRO A 195 -4.79 -7.33 11.64
CA PRO A 195 -4.04 -6.13 11.26
C PRO A 195 -3.10 -6.30 10.07
N ARG A 196 -2.54 -7.49 9.87
CA ARG A 196 -1.69 -7.83 8.72
C ARG A 196 -2.49 -7.95 7.44
N ALA A 197 -3.73 -8.43 7.54
CA ALA A 197 -4.61 -8.48 6.39
C ALA A 197 -4.93 -7.06 5.90
N GLY A 198 -5.14 -6.11 6.82
CA GLY A 198 -5.24 -4.68 6.49
C GLY A 198 -4.04 -4.18 5.70
N ILE A 199 -2.81 -4.48 6.17
CA ILE A 199 -1.58 -4.13 5.45
C ILE A 199 -1.55 -4.76 4.06
N ALA A 200 -1.88 -6.05 3.94
CA ALA A 200 -1.88 -6.75 2.66
C ALA A 200 -2.87 -6.12 1.66
N LEU A 201 -4.09 -5.83 2.10
CA LEU A 201 -5.13 -5.19 1.29
C LEU A 201 -4.77 -3.75 0.93
N GLY A 202 -4.21 -2.97 1.86
CA GLY A 202 -3.80 -1.60 1.60
C GLY A 202 -2.65 -1.49 0.62
N LEU A 203 -1.64 -2.36 0.75
CA LEU A 203 -0.57 -2.48 -0.25
C LEU A 203 -1.16 -2.87 -1.61
N ALA A 204 -1.96 -3.95 -1.66
CA ALA A 204 -2.59 -4.41 -2.90
C ALA A 204 -3.41 -3.31 -3.59
N SER A 205 -4.17 -2.54 -2.80
CA SER A 205 -4.97 -1.43 -3.30
C SER A 205 -4.09 -0.31 -3.88
N GLY A 206 -3.07 0.12 -3.15
CA GLY A 206 -2.12 1.11 -3.65
C GLY A 206 -1.33 0.63 -4.89
N LEU A 207 -1.04 -0.67 -4.99
CA LEU A 207 -0.46 -1.27 -6.20
C LEU A 207 -1.42 -1.17 -7.40
N GLY A 208 -2.69 -1.56 -7.21
CA GLY A 208 -3.70 -1.49 -8.26
C GLY A 208 -3.86 -0.07 -8.80
N PHE A 209 -3.89 0.91 -7.90
CA PHE A 209 -3.88 2.32 -8.28
C PHE A 209 -2.62 2.68 -9.08
N ALA A 210 -1.43 2.40 -8.54
CA ALA A 210 -0.15 2.75 -9.14
C ALA A 210 0.01 2.16 -10.55
N ILE A 211 -0.44 0.91 -10.75
CA ILE A 211 -0.45 0.24 -12.06
C ILE A 211 -1.35 0.99 -13.03
N THR A 212 -2.60 1.26 -12.64
CA THR A 212 -3.56 1.96 -13.50
C THR A 212 -3.06 3.34 -13.89
N GLU A 213 -2.64 4.13 -12.90
CA GLU A 213 -2.25 5.51 -13.09
C GLU A 213 -0.96 5.62 -13.91
N THR A 214 0.07 4.83 -13.61
CA THR A 214 1.32 4.80 -14.41
C THR A 214 1.05 4.38 -15.86
N THR A 215 0.15 3.43 -16.08
CA THR A 215 -0.26 2.99 -17.43
C THR A 215 -0.98 4.12 -18.17
N LEU A 216 -1.92 4.81 -17.53
CA LEU A 216 -2.63 5.94 -18.14
C LEU A 216 -1.67 7.07 -18.51
N TYR A 217 -0.73 7.42 -17.61
CA TYR A 217 0.29 8.43 -17.90
C TYR A 217 1.20 8.07 -19.07
N ALA A 218 1.44 6.77 -19.33
CA ALA A 218 2.20 6.35 -20.51
C ALA A 218 1.49 6.70 -21.81
N PHE A 219 0.16 6.49 -21.86
CA PHE A 219 -0.66 6.92 -23.00
C PHE A 219 -0.76 8.43 -23.07
N GLU A 220 -1.15 9.09 -21.98
CA GLU A 220 -1.43 10.53 -21.94
C GLU A 220 -0.23 11.39 -22.31
N LEU A 221 0.98 11.03 -21.86
CA LEU A 221 2.18 11.75 -22.22
C LEU A 221 2.55 11.52 -23.69
N ALA A 222 2.46 10.28 -24.19
CA ALA A 222 2.76 9.97 -25.58
C ALA A 222 1.77 10.63 -26.57
N THR A 223 0.52 10.89 -26.16
CA THR A 223 -0.50 11.55 -26.97
C THR A 223 -0.66 13.05 -26.71
N ALA A 224 0.19 13.66 -25.88
CA ALA A 224 0.03 15.05 -25.42
C ALA A 224 -1.37 15.37 -24.87
N SER A 225 -2.03 14.38 -24.24
CA SER A 225 -3.36 14.53 -23.67
C SER A 225 -3.37 14.55 -22.14
N GLY A 226 -2.18 14.53 -21.53
CA GLY A 226 -2.04 14.69 -20.08
C GLY A 226 -2.32 16.12 -19.61
N PRO A 227 -2.46 16.32 -18.28
CA PRO A 227 -2.72 17.64 -17.71
C PRO A 227 -1.58 18.63 -17.97
N ASP A 228 -1.92 19.82 -18.45
CA ASP A 228 -0.99 20.96 -18.57
C ASP A 228 -0.83 21.64 -17.20
N PHE A 229 0.07 21.10 -16.39
CA PHE A 229 0.32 21.59 -15.03
C PHE A 229 0.82 23.05 -14.98
N CYS A 230 1.36 23.58 -16.08
CA CYS A 230 1.93 24.92 -16.15
C CYS A 230 1.13 25.93 -16.96
N GLY A 231 0.13 25.49 -17.72
CA GLY A 231 -0.51 26.34 -18.72
C GLY A 231 0.45 26.74 -19.85
N THR A 232 1.55 26.00 -20.06
CA THR A 232 2.62 26.35 -21.03
C THR A 232 2.44 25.66 -22.39
N GLY A 233 1.36 24.90 -22.58
CA GLY A 233 1.06 24.19 -23.82
C GLY A 233 1.29 22.68 -23.74
N ALA A 234 1.32 22.02 -24.90
CA ALA A 234 1.43 20.56 -24.98
C ALA A 234 2.78 20.07 -24.42
N PRO A 235 2.79 18.98 -23.62
CA PRO A 235 4.03 18.42 -23.09
C PRO A 235 4.91 17.87 -24.22
N ASP A 236 6.22 17.82 -23.99
CA ASP A 236 7.16 17.17 -24.92
C ASP A 236 6.86 15.66 -25.01
N THR A 237 6.46 15.22 -26.20
CA THR A 237 6.03 13.86 -26.52
C THR A 237 7.11 13.03 -27.19
N SER A 238 8.36 13.51 -27.24
CA SER A 238 9.44 12.71 -27.81
C SER A 238 9.52 11.33 -27.12
N PRO A 239 9.84 10.25 -27.84
CA PRO A 239 9.91 8.93 -27.22
C PRO A 239 10.85 8.89 -26.00
N ALA A 240 11.98 9.61 -26.06
CA ALA A 240 12.94 9.72 -24.97
C ALA A 240 12.34 10.40 -23.72
N THR A 241 11.56 11.49 -23.86
CA THR A 241 10.92 12.14 -22.70
C THR A 241 9.84 11.27 -22.09
N VAL A 242 9.07 10.55 -22.92
CA VAL A 242 8.08 9.57 -22.45
C VAL A 242 8.77 8.46 -21.64
N VAL A 243 9.85 7.87 -22.15
CA VAL A 243 10.63 6.85 -21.44
C VAL A 243 11.18 7.38 -20.12
N GLN A 244 11.81 8.56 -20.13
CA GLN A 244 12.35 9.19 -18.92
C GLN A 244 11.26 9.40 -17.86
N ALA A 245 10.09 9.89 -18.27
CA ALA A 245 8.96 10.08 -17.36
C ALA A 245 8.48 8.76 -16.78
N GLN A 246 8.39 7.69 -17.57
CA GLN A 246 7.96 6.37 -17.10
C GLN A 246 8.96 5.75 -16.13
N VAL A 247 10.28 5.87 -16.38
CA VAL A 247 11.32 5.44 -15.44
C VAL A 247 11.16 6.17 -14.10
N PHE A 248 11.02 7.51 -14.14
CA PHE A 248 10.83 8.32 -12.94
C PHE A 248 9.56 7.91 -12.16
N ARG A 249 8.44 7.72 -12.86
CA ARG A 249 7.18 7.32 -12.25
C ARG A 249 7.27 5.94 -11.59
N ILE A 250 7.74 4.92 -12.31
CA ILE A 250 7.77 3.53 -11.85
C ILE A 250 8.62 3.38 -10.58
N PHE A 251 9.75 4.08 -10.49
CA PHE A 251 10.71 3.89 -9.39
C PHE A 251 10.62 4.94 -8.28
N LEU A 252 10.07 6.12 -8.53
CA LEU A 252 10.06 7.21 -7.53
C LEU A 252 8.65 7.63 -7.10
N VAL A 253 7.75 7.87 -8.06
CA VAL A 253 6.42 8.43 -7.78
C VAL A 253 5.45 7.34 -7.36
N ALA A 254 5.25 6.34 -8.22
CA ALA A 254 4.27 5.28 -8.02
C ALA A 254 4.45 4.50 -6.71
N PRO A 255 5.68 4.28 -6.20
CA PRO A 255 5.87 3.65 -4.90
C PRO A 255 5.27 4.40 -3.70
N LEU A 256 5.05 5.70 -3.82
CA LEU A 256 4.40 6.47 -2.76
C LEU A 256 2.94 6.01 -2.56
N HIS A 257 2.19 5.66 -3.60
CA HIS A 257 0.79 5.25 -3.47
C HIS A 257 0.60 4.04 -2.55
N TRP A 258 1.38 2.97 -2.75
CA TRP A 258 1.26 1.81 -1.86
C TRP A 258 1.86 2.05 -0.48
N LEU A 259 2.80 3.00 -0.32
CA LEU A 259 3.28 3.39 1.01
C LEU A 259 2.25 4.25 1.76
N TRP A 260 1.56 5.17 1.10
CA TRP A 260 0.49 5.99 1.69
C TRP A 260 -0.68 5.10 2.12
N THR A 261 -1.28 4.35 1.20
CA THR A 261 -2.41 3.47 1.49
C THR A 261 -2.02 2.33 2.43
N GLY A 262 -0.81 1.77 2.26
CA GLY A 262 -0.25 0.76 3.17
C GLY A 262 -0.05 1.29 4.59
N THR A 263 0.36 2.54 4.76
CA THR A 263 0.50 3.19 6.07
C THR A 263 -0.87 3.44 6.71
N ALA A 264 -1.81 4.01 5.95
CA ALA A 264 -3.16 4.27 6.41
C ALA A 264 -3.84 3.00 6.94
N THR A 265 -3.79 1.92 6.16
CA THR A 265 -4.33 0.62 6.57
C THR A 265 -3.57 -0.01 7.73
N ALA A 266 -2.23 0.07 7.76
CA ALA A 266 -1.43 -0.43 8.88
C ALA A 266 -1.82 0.23 10.22
N VAL A 267 -2.07 1.54 10.22
CA VAL A 267 -2.52 2.27 11.41
C VAL A 267 -3.97 1.93 11.72
N ALA A 268 -4.88 2.09 10.76
CA ALA A 268 -6.31 1.96 10.96
C ALA A 268 -6.70 0.56 11.48
N TRP A 269 -6.28 -0.50 10.78
CA TRP A 269 -6.62 -1.87 11.18
C TRP A 269 -6.06 -2.19 12.56
N ARG A 270 -4.84 -1.76 12.85
CA ARG A 270 -4.24 -2.01 14.15
C ARG A 270 -5.03 -1.33 15.27
N LEU A 271 -5.39 -0.07 15.10
CA LEU A 271 -6.16 0.66 16.12
C LEU A 271 -7.56 0.06 16.28
N TRP A 272 -8.24 -0.30 15.19
CA TRP A 272 -9.56 -0.92 15.27
C TRP A 272 -9.52 -2.29 15.92
N HIS A 273 -8.46 -3.06 15.65
CA HIS A 273 -8.24 -4.35 16.30
C HIS A 273 -7.97 -4.18 17.80
N LEU A 274 -7.12 -3.23 18.20
CA LEU A 274 -6.78 -3.00 19.61
C LEU A 274 -7.94 -2.45 20.43
N TYR A 275 -8.70 -1.51 19.87
CA TYR A 275 -9.77 -0.83 20.61
C TYR A 275 -11.16 -1.44 20.38
N GLY A 276 -11.28 -2.42 19.48
CA GLY A 276 -12.56 -3.06 19.13
C GLY A 276 -13.59 -2.10 18.53
N ARG A 277 -13.17 -0.89 18.12
CA ARG A 277 -14.04 0.18 17.62
C ARG A 277 -13.51 0.72 16.30
N ARG A 278 -14.41 0.96 15.36
CA ARG A 278 -14.14 1.61 14.07
C ARG A 278 -14.00 3.13 14.28
N GLY A 279 -13.33 3.82 13.35
CA GLY A 279 -13.27 5.28 13.35
C GLY A 279 -12.53 5.91 14.54
N THR A 280 -11.57 5.20 15.15
CA THR A 280 -10.75 5.80 16.21
C THR A 280 -10.06 7.08 15.71
N PRO A 281 -9.95 8.16 16.52
CA PRO A 281 -9.37 9.42 16.07
C PRO A 281 -7.98 9.28 15.46
N GLY A 282 -7.14 8.39 16.01
CA GLY A 282 -5.83 8.09 15.44
C GLY A 282 -5.86 7.40 14.07
N ALA A 283 -6.87 6.58 13.78
CA ALA A 283 -7.05 5.97 12.48
C ALA A 283 -7.53 7.00 11.45
N VAL A 284 -8.52 7.81 11.82
CA VAL A 284 -9.03 8.90 10.98
C VAL A 284 -7.93 9.92 10.68
N GLY A 285 -7.18 10.32 11.71
CA GLY A 285 -6.05 11.24 11.56
C GLY A 285 -4.95 10.69 10.65
N ALA A 286 -4.64 9.40 10.71
CA ALA A 286 -3.65 8.79 9.82
C ALA A 286 -4.12 8.74 8.36
N ILE A 287 -5.40 8.45 8.12
CA ILE A 287 -6.01 8.48 6.78
C ILE A 287 -6.00 9.91 6.22
N ALA A 288 -6.45 10.88 7.02
CA ALA A 288 -6.46 12.29 6.62
C ALA A 288 -5.04 12.80 6.35
N LEU A 289 -4.06 12.41 7.17
CA LEU A 289 -2.67 12.81 6.97
C LEU A 289 -2.09 12.30 5.64
N VAL A 290 -2.34 11.04 5.26
CA VAL A 290 -1.85 10.55 3.97
C VAL A 290 -2.55 11.22 2.79
N MET A 291 -3.84 11.56 2.90
CA MET A 291 -4.55 12.37 1.90
C MET A 291 -3.90 13.74 1.73
N VAL A 292 -3.58 14.43 2.82
CA VAL A 292 -2.90 15.74 2.77
C VAL A 292 -1.49 15.60 2.18
N ILE A 293 -0.70 14.63 2.62
CA ILE A 293 0.66 14.41 2.10
C ILE A 293 0.62 14.13 0.60
N HIS A 294 -0.35 13.33 0.14
CA HIS A 294 -0.54 13.03 -1.27
C HIS A 294 -0.90 14.30 -2.05
N SER A 295 -1.90 15.07 -1.62
CA SER A 295 -2.25 16.34 -2.27
C SER A 295 -1.07 17.32 -2.32
N LEU A 296 -0.28 17.42 -1.26
CA LEU A 296 0.91 18.27 -1.24
C LEU A 296 1.99 17.79 -2.22
N ASN A 297 2.19 16.48 -2.33
CA ASN A 297 3.10 15.89 -3.32
C ASN A 297 2.70 16.28 -4.75
N ASP A 298 1.42 16.20 -5.08
CA ASP A 298 0.95 16.46 -6.44
C ASP A 298 0.84 17.96 -6.73
N SER A 299 0.43 18.75 -5.74
CA SER A 299 0.44 20.21 -5.84
C SER A 299 1.86 20.77 -6.01
N SER A 300 2.90 20.04 -5.61
CA SER A 300 4.27 20.46 -5.91
C SER A 300 4.60 20.40 -7.42
N ALA A 301 3.86 19.62 -8.21
CA ALA A 301 4.03 19.59 -9.67
C ALA A 301 3.48 20.85 -10.35
N THR A 302 2.42 21.47 -9.81
CA THR A 302 1.88 22.75 -10.31
C THR A 302 2.62 23.94 -9.71
N ALA A 303 2.97 23.90 -8.42
CA ALA A 303 3.57 25.04 -7.72
C ALA A 303 4.99 25.40 -8.19
N PHE A 304 5.76 24.44 -8.70
CA PHE A 304 7.19 24.62 -9.02
C PHE A 304 7.50 24.47 -10.51
N CYS A 305 6.48 24.52 -11.34
CA CYS A 305 6.55 24.02 -12.69
C CYS A 305 7.23 25.00 -13.68
N THR A 306 7.23 26.31 -13.35
CA THR A 306 7.89 27.37 -14.13
C THR A 306 9.33 27.68 -13.69
N ASP A 307 9.77 27.14 -12.55
CA ASP A 307 11.11 27.39 -12.00
C ASP A 307 11.91 26.07 -11.97
N PRO A 308 12.89 25.88 -12.87
CA PRO A 308 13.71 24.67 -12.91
C PRO A 308 14.46 24.39 -11.60
N ALA A 309 14.88 25.43 -10.87
CA ALA A 309 15.56 25.24 -9.59
C ALA A 309 14.58 24.70 -8.53
N ALA A 310 13.37 25.27 -8.46
CA ALA A 310 12.32 24.77 -7.57
C ALA A 310 11.86 23.36 -7.94
N ALA A 311 11.76 23.03 -9.24
CA ALA A 311 11.42 21.70 -9.73
C ALA A 311 12.47 20.65 -9.29
N ASN A 312 13.76 21.00 -9.34
CA ASN A 312 14.84 20.14 -8.86
C ASN A 312 14.77 19.92 -7.34
N VAL A 313 14.49 20.98 -6.57
CA VAL A 313 14.27 20.87 -5.12
C VAL A 313 13.07 19.95 -4.84
N ALA A 314 11.97 20.10 -5.57
CA ALA A 314 10.79 19.25 -5.44
C ALA A 314 11.12 17.77 -5.73
N ALA A 315 11.93 17.48 -6.76
CA ALA A 315 12.37 16.11 -7.04
C ALA A 315 13.17 15.51 -5.87
N PHE A 316 14.09 16.27 -5.26
CA PHE A 316 14.82 15.84 -4.07
C PHE A 316 13.91 15.64 -2.85
N LEU A 317 12.94 16.52 -2.66
CA LEU A 317 11.93 16.39 -1.60
C LEU A 317 11.07 15.14 -1.79
N ARG A 318 10.71 14.77 -3.03
CA ARG A 318 9.98 13.53 -3.33
C ARG A 318 10.80 12.28 -2.98
N LEU A 319 12.10 12.28 -3.27
CA LEU A 319 12.99 11.19 -2.83
C LEU A 319 13.04 11.10 -1.30
N SER A 320 13.17 12.25 -0.63
CA SER A 320 13.16 12.31 0.84
C SER A 320 11.83 11.83 1.41
N LEU A 321 10.70 12.20 0.78
CA LEU A 321 9.36 11.77 1.12
C LEU A 321 9.20 10.25 0.95
N LEU A 322 9.72 9.67 -0.12
CA LEU A 322 9.69 8.22 -0.34
C LEU A 322 10.39 7.47 0.80
N VAL A 323 11.59 7.92 1.17
CA VAL A 323 12.34 7.33 2.29
C VAL A 323 11.58 7.51 3.60
N ALA A 324 11.08 8.72 3.88
CA ALA A 324 10.32 9.02 5.10
C ALA A 324 9.06 8.15 5.19
N MET A 325 8.28 8.07 4.11
CA MET A 325 7.06 7.25 4.04
C MET A 325 7.37 5.77 4.21
N TYR A 326 8.45 5.25 3.62
CA TYR A 326 8.88 3.88 3.87
C TYR A 326 9.24 3.63 5.35
N LEU A 327 9.95 4.56 5.99
CA LEU A 327 10.31 4.45 7.41
C LEU A 327 9.07 4.49 8.30
N VAL A 328 8.11 5.39 8.02
CA VAL A 328 6.83 5.48 8.73
C VAL A 328 6.02 4.21 8.53
N PHE A 329 5.85 3.76 7.29
CA PHE A 329 5.19 2.51 6.95
C PHE A 329 5.81 1.35 7.73
N ARG A 330 7.14 1.17 7.64
CA ARG A 330 7.88 0.12 8.34
C ARG A 330 7.68 0.20 9.85
N ALA A 331 7.71 1.41 10.42
CA ALA A 331 7.55 1.62 11.85
C ALA A 331 6.17 1.20 12.37
N TRP A 332 5.12 1.34 11.54
CA TRP A 332 3.76 0.90 11.85
C TRP A 332 3.51 -0.56 11.49
N ALA A 333 3.90 -1.01 10.31
CA ALA A 333 3.70 -2.37 9.83
C ALA A 333 4.35 -3.41 10.74
N ARG A 334 5.55 -3.13 11.28
CA ARG A 334 6.21 -4.02 12.26
C ARG A 334 5.41 -4.21 13.56
N LYS A 335 4.49 -3.29 13.87
CA LYS A 335 3.58 -3.37 15.04
C LYS A 335 2.38 -4.28 14.81
N SER A 336 2.31 -4.95 13.66
CA SER A 336 1.29 -5.95 13.31
C SER A 336 1.86 -7.35 13.11
N THR A 337 3.17 -7.56 13.28
CA THR A 337 3.81 -8.89 13.26
C THR A 337 3.23 -9.81 14.35
N PRO A 338 2.81 -11.04 14.05
CA PRO A 338 2.11 -11.88 15.02
C PRO A 338 3.12 -12.56 15.98
N PRO A 339 2.73 -12.94 17.20
CA PRO A 339 3.61 -13.44 18.26
C PRO A 339 4.51 -14.62 17.85
N GLN A 340 3.98 -15.56 17.07
CA GLN A 340 4.68 -16.75 16.58
C GLN A 340 5.83 -16.45 15.59
N LEU A 341 5.89 -15.23 15.05
CA LEU A 341 6.96 -14.81 14.13
C LEU A 341 7.99 -13.92 14.81
N VAL A 342 7.90 -13.74 16.13
CA VAL A 342 8.81 -12.86 16.85
C VAL A 342 9.57 -13.57 17.95
N GLY A 343 10.81 -13.96 17.63
CA GLY A 343 11.75 -14.54 18.61
C GLY A 343 12.34 -13.52 19.59
N ARG A 344 12.23 -12.22 19.29
CA ARG A 344 12.46 -11.04 20.16
C ARG A 344 11.89 -9.81 19.44
N VAL A 345 10.96 -9.09 20.04
CA VAL A 345 10.24 -7.98 19.39
C VAL A 345 10.87 -6.62 19.75
N SER A 346 10.53 -5.59 18.97
CA SER A 346 10.83 -4.19 19.25
C SER A 346 10.15 -3.69 20.55
N ARG A 347 10.81 -2.78 21.29
CA ARG A 347 10.29 -2.09 22.49
C ARG A 347 8.89 -1.44 22.34
N ALA A 348 8.37 -1.29 21.11
CA ALA A 348 7.13 -0.56 20.80
C ALA A 348 5.81 -1.37 20.90
N TRP A 349 5.79 -2.52 21.58
CA TRP A 349 4.71 -3.51 21.53
C TRP A 349 3.89 -3.73 22.82
N THR A 350 4.09 -2.94 23.89
CA THR A 350 3.29 -3.05 25.12
C THR A 350 2.21 -1.96 25.20
N PRO A 351 0.92 -2.28 24.99
CA PRO A 351 -0.16 -1.35 25.26
C PRO A 351 -0.21 -1.06 26.76
N ARG A 352 -0.15 0.21 27.16
CA ARG A 352 -0.16 0.62 28.59
C ARG A 352 -1.49 0.33 29.31
N HIS A 353 -2.56 0.07 28.58
CA HIS A 353 -3.94 0.03 29.08
C HIS A 353 -4.51 -1.39 29.25
N LEU A 354 -3.72 -2.44 28.97
CA LEU A 354 -4.22 -3.81 29.16
C LEU A 354 -4.10 -4.24 30.63
N PRO A 355 -5.05 -5.05 31.14
CA PRO A 355 -5.08 -5.48 32.53
C PRO A 355 -3.75 -6.11 32.97
N ARG A 356 -3.31 -5.77 34.18
CA ARG A 356 -2.10 -6.32 34.81
C ARG A 356 -2.36 -7.64 35.55
N THR A 357 -3.62 -7.97 35.80
CA THR A 357 -4.07 -9.15 36.53
C THR A 357 -4.63 -10.21 35.58
N PRO A 358 -4.08 -11.44 35.54
CA PRO A 358 -4.60 -12.50 34.68
C PRO A 358 -6.09 -12.73 34.96
N PRO A 359 -6.92 -12.99 33.93
CA PRO A 359 -8.19 -13.65 34.21
C PRO A 359 -7.84 -14.91 35.00
N GLU A 360 -8.53 -15.15 36.12
CA GLU A 360 -8.40 -16.42 36.83
C GLU A 360 -8.46 -17.52 35.78
N TRP A 361 -7.32 -18.21 35.59
CA TRP A 361 -7.30 -19.38 34.74
C TRP A 361 -8.16 -20.39 35.46
N ARG A 362 -9.45 -20.45 35.10
CA ARG A 362 -10.27 -21.59 35.44
C ARG A 362 -9.83 -22.67 34.46
N PRO A 363 -9.17 -23.76 34.90
CA PRO A 363 -9.06 -24.92 34.05
C PRO A 363 -10.47 -25.18 33.53
N THR A 364 -10.64 -25.23 32.21
CA THR A 364 -11.80 -25.90 31.64
C THR A 364 -11.70 -27.33 32.16
N THR A 365 -12.44 -27.62 33.22
CA THR A 365 -12.73 -28.99 33.64
C THR A 365 -13.38 -29.62 32.43
N THR A 366 -12.60 -30.39 31.68
CA THR A 366 -13.10 -31.34 30.69
C THR A 366 -14.13 -32.20 31.39
N GLN A 367 -15.40 -32.02 31.02
CA GLN A 367 -16.44 -33.04 31.19
C GLN A 367 -16.60 -33.79 29.88
#